data_AF-C5BJ07-F1
#
_entry.id   AF-C5BJ07-F1
#
_cell.length_a   1.000
_cell.length_b   1.000
_cell.length_c   1.000
_cell.angle_alpha   90.00
_cell.angle_beta   90.00
_cell.angle_gamma   90.00
#
_symmetry.space_group_name_H-M   'P 1'
#
loop_
_entity.id
_entity.type
_entity.pdbx_description
1 polymer ?
#
loop_
_entity_poly.entity_id
_entity_poly.type
_entity_poly.pdbx_seq_one_letter_code
_entity_poly.pdbx_strand_id
1 'polypeptide(L)'
;MSHRKPSTPIAMRELLDRIAKTFPLHAPSSSVCSKRCVGCPKKMLEFLDAEASSWQAQLAAGREPTLGELHKLGKTAARLHRVFKLNSLIA
;
A
#
# COMPACT_ATOMS: atom_id res chain seq x y z
N MET A 1 -8.17 -17.65 23.68
CA MET A 1 -6.81 -17.18 23.32
C MET A 1 -6.88 -15.66 23.30
N SER A 2 -6.19 -14.96 24.20
CA SER A 2 -6.29 -13.50 24.29
C SER A 2 -5.74 -12.85 23.02
N HIS A 3 -6.63 -12.38 22.14
CA HIS A 3 -6.28 -11.56 20.98
C HIS A 3 -5.70 -10.23 21.46
N ARG A 4 -4.42 -10.22 21.86
CA ARG A 4 -3.67 -8.98 22.06
C ARG A 4 -3.67 -8.25 20.71
N LYS A 5 -4.16 -7.01 20.71
CA LYS A 5 -4.05 -6.15 19.54
C LYS A 5 -2.56 -6.04 19.17
N PRO A 6 -2.19 -6.21 17.89
CA PRO A 6 -0.80 -6.10 17.47
C PRO A 6 -0.27 -4.71 17.84
N SER A 7 1.01 -4.63 18.18
CA SER A 7 1.69 -3.35 18.35
C SER A 7 1.71 -2.60 17.02
N THR A 8 1.85 -1.27 17.06
CA THR A 8 1.80 -0.46 15.83
C THR A 8 2.88 -0.83 14.80
N PRO A 9 4.12 -1.23 15.17
CA PRO A 9 5.10 -1.70 14.19
C PRO A 9 4.67 -3.00 13.49
N ILE A 10 4.06 -3.94 14.24
CA ILE A 10 3.53 -5.18 13.68
C ILE A 10 2.37 -4.88 12.73
N ALA A 11 1.43 -4.04 13.15
CA ALA A 11 0.30 -3.64 12.32
C ALA A 11 0.74 -2.95 11.02
N MET A 12 1.81 -2.15 11.08
CA MET A 12 2.38 -1.49 9.90
C MET A 12 3.05 -2.49 8.97
N ARG A 13 3.85 -3.43 9.51
CA ARG A 13 4.45 -4.52 8.72
C ARG A 13 3.39 -5.32 7.99
N GLU A 14 2.34 -5.74 8.69
CA GLU A 14 1.25 -6.49 8.06
C GLU A 14 0.50 -5.67 7.01
N LEU A 15 0.33 -4.35 7.23
CA LEU A 15 -0.27 -3.46 6.24
C LEU A 15 0.58 -3.37 4.97
N LEU A 16 1.90 -3.23 5.12
CA LEU A 16 2.86 -3.22 4.00
C LEU A 16 2.83 -4.54 3.23
N ASP A 17 2.79 -5.67 3.92
CA ASP A 17 2.68 -7.00 3.29
C ASP A 17 1.35 -7.15 2.53
N ARG A 18 0.24 -6.66 3.11
CA ARG A 18 -1.07 -6.64 2.42
C ARG A 18 -1.02 -5.77 1.17
N ILE A 19 -0.37 -4.61 1.23
CA ILE A 19 -0.17 -3.72 0.08
C ILE A 19 0.63 -4.44 -1.02
N ALA A 20 1.77 -5.03 -0.68
CA ALA A 20 2.62 -5.74 -1.63
C ALA A 20 1.93 -6.94 -2.31
N LYS A 21 1.03 -7.63 -1.59
CA LYS A 21 0.24 -8.74 -2.14
C LYS A 21 -0.95 -8.29 -3.01
N THR A 22 -1.47 -7.09 -2.75
CA THR A 22 -2.68 -6.58 -3.42
C THR A 22 -2.34 -5.81 -4.70
N PHE A 23 -1.27 -5.01 -4.66
CA PHE A 23 -0.90 -4.13 -5.76
C PHE A 23 0.24 -4.75 -6.57
N PRO A 24 0.23 -4.57 -7.91
CA PRO A 24 1.27 -5.08 -8.78
C PRO A 24 2.54 -4.19 -8.71
N LEU A 25 3.09 -3.96 -7.51
CA LEU A 25 4.22 -3.02 -7.28
C LEU A 25 5.46 -3.36 -8.11
N HIS A 26 5.69 -4.64 -8.39
CA HIS A 26 6.83 -5.11 -9.18
C HIS A 26 6.49 -5.39 -10.65
N ALA A 27 5.26 -5.13 -11.08
CA ALA A 27 4.88 -5.36 -12.48
C ALA A 27 5.47 -4.28 -13.40
N PRO A 28 5.87 -4.61 -14.63
CA PRO A 28 6.39 -3.63 -15.57
C PRO A 28 5.37 -2.53 -15.83
N SER A 29 5.83 -1.28 -15.97
CA SER A 29 4.92 -0.13 -16.12
C SER A 29 3.95 -0.22 -17.30
N SER A 30 4.28 -1.00 -18.33
CA SER A 30 3.42 -1.29 -19.48
C SER A 30 2.19 -2.14 -19.13
N SER A 31 2.26 -3.01 -18.11
CA SER A 31 1.11 -3.80 -17.66
C SER A 31 0.15 -3.02 -16.77
N VAL A 32 0.56 -1.85 -16.28
CA VAL A 32 -0.23 -0.98 -15.40
C VAL A 32 -0.97 0.10 -16.21
N CYS A 33 -0.59 0.31 -17.47
CA CYS A 33 -1.24 1.29 -18.34
C CYS A 33 -2.46 0.67 -19.03
N SER A 34 -3.65 1.20 -18.74
CA SER A 34 -4.92 0.81 -19.36
C SER A 34 -5.41 1.86 -20.36
N LYS A 35 -6.15 1.45 -21.41
CA LYS A 35 -6.78 2.40 -22.35
C LYS A 35 -7.78 3.36 -21.68
N ARG A 36 -8.32 2.96 -20.52
CA ARG A 36 -9.15 3.77 -19.64
C ARG A 36 -8.28 4.19 -18.46
N CYS A 37 -8.01 5.48 -18.29
CA CYS A 37 -7.19 6.02 -17.20
C CYS A 37 -8.06 6.87 -16.25
N VAL A 38 -8.82 6.22 -15.37
CA VAL A 38 -9.52 6.96 -14.30
C VAL A 38 -8.51 7.26 -13.20
N GLY A 39 -7.83 8.40 -13.34
CA GLY A 39 -6.57 8.69 -12.66
C GLY A 39 -5.42 7.82 -13.21
N CYS A 40 -4.19 8.32 -13.23
CA CYS A 40 -3.05 7.55 -13.76
C CYS A 40 -2.64 6.44 -12.77
N PRO A 41 -2.98 5.16 -13.02
CA PRO A 41 -2.68 4.07 -12.07
C PRO A 41 -1.18 3.91 -11.84
N LYS A 42 -0.35 4.20 -12.86
CA LYS A 42 1.12 4.18 -12.76
C LYS A 42 1.63 5.13 -11.66
N LYS A 43 1.26 6.41 -11.73
CA LYS A 43 1.75 7.42 -10.77
C LYS A 43 1.28 7.12 -9.35
N MET A 44 0.08 6.56 -9.22
CA MET A 44 -0.45 6.11 -7.93
C MET A 44 0.28 4.87 -7.39
N LEU A 45 0.68 3.94 -8.28
CA LEU A 45 1.50 2.80 -7.92
C LEU A 45 2.88 3.26 -7.42
N GLU A 46 3.53 4.15 -8.18
CA GLU A 46 4.84 4.71 -7.82
C GLU A 46 4.81 5.43 -6.46
N PHE A 47 3.74 6.18 -6.19
CA PHE A 47 3.53 6.80 -4.89
C PHE A 47 3.38 5.78 -3.76
N LEU A 48 2.57 4.72 -3.98
CA LEU A 48 2.33 3.69 -2.99
C LEU A 48 3.60 2.87 -2.70
N ASP A 49 4.40 2.60 -3.73
CA ASP A 49 5.68 1.88 -3.63
C ASP A 49 6.72 2.69 -2.84
N ALA A 50 6.81 3.99 -3.11
CA ALA A 50 7.69 4.90 -2.36
C ALA A 50 7.28 5.01 -0.88
N GLU A 51 5.98 5.13 -0.59
CA GLU A 51 5.48 5.14 0.79
C GLU A 51 5.77 3.82 1.50
N ALA A 52 5.57 2.67 0.83
CA ALA A 52 5.83 1.37 1.41
C ALA A 52 7.31 1.17 1.74
N SER A 53 8.20 1.51 0.79
CA SER A 53 9.65 1.46 0.95
C SER A 53 10.13 2.37 2.07
N SER A 54 9.60 3.60 2.13
CA SER A 54 9.91 4.56 3.20
C SER A 54 9.54 4.00 4.57
N TRP A 55 8.35 3.41 4.72
CA TRP A 55 7.92 2.80 5.97
C TRP A 55 8.75 1.58 6.35
N GLN A 56 9.13 0.73 5.39
CA GLN A 56 10.02 -0.39 5.64
C GLN A 56 11.37 0.06 6.20
N ALA A 57 11.97 1.11 5.61
CA ALA A 57 13.23 1.67 6.09
C ALA A 57 13.09 2.27 7.50
N GLN A 58 12.01 2.99 7.77
CA GLN A 58 11.74 3.56 9.09
C GLN A 58 11.54 2.48 10.17
N LEU A 59 10.79 1.42 9.85
CA LEU A 59 10.65 0.27 10.75
C LEU A 59 11.98 -0.45 10.99
N ALA A 60 12.84 -0.55 9.97
CA ALA A 60 14.18 -1.13 10.11
C ALA A 60 15.10 -0.27 11.00
N ALA A 61 14.92 1.05 10.98
CA ALA A 61 15.59 1.99 11.89
C ALA A 61 14.99 2.02 13.31
N GLY A 62 14.02 1.16 13.62
CA GLY A 62 13.37 1.10 14.94
C GLY A 62 12.32 2.18 15.19
N ARG A 63 11.90 2.92 14.16
CA ARG A 63 10.80 3.89 14.30
C ARG A 63 9.49 3.16 14.53
N GLU A 64 8.78 3.55 15.57
CA GLU A 64 7.41 3.10 15.80
C GLU A 64 6.38 4.02 15.11
N PRO A 65 5.52 3.49 14.23
CA PRO A 65 4.45 4.27 13.62
C PRO A 65 3.36 4.61 14.63
N THR A 66 2.69 5.73 14.42
CA THR A 66 1.47 6.07 15.17
C THR A 66 0.23 5.40 14.57
N LEU A 67 -0.85 5.31 15.35
CA LEU A 67 -2.15 4.86 14.84
C LEU A 67 -2.70 5.76 13.73
N GLY A 68 -2.42 7.07 13.78
CA GLY A 68 -2.82 8.02 12.74
C GLY A 68 -2.13 7.73 11.40
N GLU A 69 -0.85 7.38 11.44
CA GLU A 69 -0.07 7.02 10.25
C GLU A 69 -0.50 5.69 9.64
N LEU A 70 -0.75 4.70 10.49
CA LEU A 70 -1.39 3.44 10.08
C LEU A 70 -2.71 3.67 9.36
N HIS A 71 -3.58 4.49 9.97
CA HIS A 71 -4.87 4.83 9.38
C HIS A 71 -4.70 5.56 8.04
N LYS A 72 -3.77 6.52 7.96
CA LYS A 72 -3.51 7.29 6.74
C LYS A 72 -3.05 6.39 5.60
N LEU A 73 -2.06 5.51 5.84
CA LEU A 73 -1.58 4.58 4.82
C LEU A 73 -2.67 3.60 4.40
N GLY A 74 -3.44 3.05 5.35
CA GLY A 74 -4.55 2.15 5.06
C GLY A 74 -5.65 2.80 4.21
N LYS A 75 -6.00 4.06 4.51
CA LYS A 75 -7.00 4.82 3.74
C LYS A 75 -6.51 5.11 2.33
N THR A 76 -5.24 5.47 2.18
CA THR A 76 -4.60 5.64 0.86
C THR A 76 -4.66 4.34 0.06
N ALA A 77 -4.22 3.23 0.64
CA ALA A 77 -4.27 1.92 -0.01
C ALA A 77 -5.70 1.53 -0.41
N ALA A 78 -6.70 1.71 0.46
CA ALA A 78 -8.09 1.43 0.14
C ALA A 78 -8.64 2.29 -1.02
N ARG A 79 -8.28 3.57 -1.07
CA ARG A 79 -8.64 4.46 -2.19
C ARG A 79 -8.00 3.98 -3.49
N LEU A 80 -6.70 3.65 -3.46
CA LEU A 80 -5.98 3.17 -4.65
C LEU A 80 -6.53 1.84 -5.13
N HIS A 81 -6.87 0.93 -4.21
CA HIS A 81 -7.50 -0.34 -4.55
C HIS A 81 -8.79 -0.15 -5.37
N ARG A 82 -9.66 0.79 -4.97
CA ARG A 82 -10.87 1.12 -5.75
C ARG A 82 -10.53 1.64 -7.15
N VAL A 83 -9.51 2.50 -7.28
CA VAL A 83 -9.07 3.01 -8.58
C VAL A 83 -8.53 1.89 -9.45
N PHE A 84 -7.69 1.00 -8.91
CA PHE A 84 -7.13 -0.12 -9.67
C PHE A 84 -8.22 -1.11 -10.13
N LYS A 85 -9.24 -1.36 -9.29
CA LYS A 85 -10.43 -2.13 -9.71
C LYS A 85 -11.16 -1.48 -10.88
N LEU A 86 -11.38 -0.16 -10.83
CA LEU A 86 -12.03 0.58 -11.92
C LEU A 86 -11.22 0.54 -13.23
N ASN A 87 -9.90 0.45 -13.13
CA ASN A 87 -8.99 0.32 -14.27
C ASN A 87 -8.78 -1.16 -14.68
N SER A 88 -9.48 -2.13 -14.04
CA SER A 88 -9.38 -3.58 -14.31
C SER A 88 -7.96 -4.16 -14.14
N LEU A 89 -7.17 -3.56 -13.24
CA LEU A 89 -5.78 -3.98 -12.97
C LEU A 89 -5.68 -5.00 -11.83
N ILE A 90 -6.71 -5.06 -10.97
CA ILE A 90 -6.82 -5.99 -9.85
C ILE A 90 -8.29 -6.45 -9.71
N ALA A 91 -8.50 -7.66 -9.19
CA ALA A 91 -9.80 -8.30 -9.04
C ALA A 91 -10.58 -7.82 -7.79
#